data_AF-A0A318LE47-F1
#
_entry.id   AF-A0A318LE47-F1
#
_cell.length_a   1.000
_cell.length_b   1.000
_cell.length_c   1.000
_cell.angle_alpha   90.00
_cell.angle_beta   90.00
_cell.angle_gamma   90.00
#
_symmetry.space_group_name_H-M   'P 1'
#
loop_
_entity.id
_entity.type
_entity.pdbx_description
1 polymer ?
#
loop_
_entity_poly.entity_id
_entity_poly.type
_entity_poly.pdbx_seq_one_letter_code
_entity_poly.pdbx_strand_id
1 'polypeptide(L)'
;MPAPTRLRADACPGVFATHDAADGTLARIRLPGGALSSAQAFVLAAAAGELGDGTVHLTSRANLQLRAVRDADELVRRLSAAGLLPAPSHERVRNILGSPLSGLSGGLTDVRPLVTALDHALCAVPGLAHLPGRFLFALDDGRGDVAGEGADVCWQALPGGEGALLLDGADTGVRVPVEKAVPVLVELAEMFARVRGSAWRVKEIDPAPLVDAALRRGNRERPAALPRTGPAPVGRLAEDVVVAAPRFGELPAGILRSLGDVVVTPWRTLVLSRTPQGLVTDPADPGLGISACVGRPGCAKSRADVRADALAVLETGVRAHLAGCERRCGKPRGAHLDVVATGEGYLVDGTPVSTARLAEELKGRQ
;
A
#
# COMPACT_ATOMS: atom_id res chain seq x y z
N MET A 1 -2.80 -6.27 -26.78
CA MET A 1 -1.50 -5.64 -27.11
C MET A 1 -0.39 -6.63 -26.75
N PRO A 2 0.70 -6.75 -27.54
CA PRO A 2 1.81 -7.63 -27.15
C PRO A 2 2.44 -7.14 -25.84
N ALA A 3 2.77 -8.08 -24.94
CA ALA A 3 3.40 -7.78 -23.66
C ALA A 3 4.74 -7.05 -23.90
N PRO A 4 5.06 -5.99 -23.16
CA PRO A 4 6.31 -5.25 -23.36
C PRO A 4 7.52 -6.17 -23.14
N THR A 5 8.46 -6.19 -24.10
CA THR A 5 9.74 -6.87 -23.96
C THR A 5 10.57 -6.13 -22.91
N ARG A 6 10.85 -6.78 -21.78
CA ARG A 6 11.61 -6.18 -20.67
C ARG A 6 12.94 -6.90 -20.51
N LEU A 7 14.03 -6.13 -20.60
CA LEU A 7 15.42 -6.62 -20.46
C LEU A 7 15.88 -6.75 -19.00
N ARG A 8 15.15 -6.17 -18.03
CA ARG A 8 15.55 -6.13 -16.62
C ARG A 8 14.62 -6.97 -15.75
N ALA A 9 15.21 -7.78 -14.87
CA ALA A 9 14.49 -8.51 -13.84
C ALA A 9 13.79 -7.58 -12.85
N ASP A 10 12.64 -8.00 -12.33
CA ASP A 10 11.90 -7.27 -11.31
C ASP A 10 12.67 -7.24 -9.98
N ALA A 11 13.03 -6.04 -9.52
CA ALA A 11 13.86 -5.78 -8.34
C ALA A 11 13.04 -5.04 -7.28
N CYS A 12 12.03 -5.72 -6.74
CA CYS A 12 11.26 -5.18 -5.60
C CYS A 12 12.06 -5.37 -4.30
N PRO A 13 12.28 -4.30 -3.50
CA PRO A 13 12.94 -4.44 -2.19
C PRO A 13 12.11 -5.28 -1.23
N GLY A 14 12.79 -6.21 -0.57
CA GLY A 14 12.34 -6.97 0.59
C GLY A 14 13.25 -6.74 1.81
N VAL A 15 13.07 -7.51 2.86
CA VAL A 15 13.95 -7.57 4.04
C VAL A 15 15.18 -8.45 3.79
N PHE A 16 15.08 -9.56 3.06
CA PHE A 16 16.21 -10.40 2.64
C PHE A 16 16.91 -9.89 1.38
N ALA A 17 16.18 -9.16 0.52
CA ALA A 17 16.72 -8.45 -0.64
C ALA A 17 16.57 -6.93 -0.47
N THR A 18 17.40 -6.36 0.41
CA THR A 18 17.40 -4.92 0.68
C THR A 18 17.89 -4.12 -0.52
N HIS A 19 17.48 -2.85 -0.61
CA HIS A 19 17.99 -1.93 -1.63
C HIS A 19 18.83 -0.84 -1.00
N ASP A 20 19.94 -0.51 -1.65
CA ASP A 20 20.75 0.66 -1.29
C ASP A 20 19.96 1.93 -1.57
N ALA A 21 19.67 2.69 -0.51
CA ALA A 21 19.23 4.07 -0.59
C ALA A 21 20.36 5.01 -0.14
N ALA A 22 20.18 6.31 -0.38
CA ALA A 22 21.21 7.31 -0.11
C ALA A 22 21.53 7.46 1.39
N ASP A 23 20.55 7.16 2.22
CA ASP A 23 20.62 7.14 3.67
C ASP A 23 20.93 5.76 4.23
N GLY A 24 21.23 4.77 3.38
CA GLY A 24 21.55 3.41 3.76
C GLY A 24 20.49 2.40 3.35
N THR A 25 20.61 1.20 3.92
CA THR A 25 19.84 0.04 3.48
C THR A 25 18.35 0.19 3.77
N LEU A 26 17.51 -0.15 2.78
CA LEU A 26 16.06 -0.09 2.84
C LEU A 26 15.47 -1.48 3.05
N ALA A 27 14.71 -1.67 4.14
CA ALA A 27 13.96 -2.91 4.39
C ALA A 27 12.46 -2.65 4.31
N ARG A 28 11.74 -3.48 3.55
CA ARG A 28 10.28 -3.40 3.42
C ARG A 28 9.63 -4.61 4.09
N ILE A 29 8.80 -4.34 5.08
CA ILE A 29 8.04 -5.35 5.82
C ILE A 29 6.69 -5.54 5.14
N ARG A 30 6.33 -6.80 4.84
CA ARG A 30 5.03 -7.17 4.31
C ARG A 30 4.04 -7.35 5.45
N LEU A 31 2.87 -6.73 5.34
CA LEU A 31 1.79 -6.89 6.32
C LEU A 31 0.52 -7.32 5.58
N PRO A 32 0.23 -8.63 5.46
CA PRO A 32 -1.01 -9.11 4.86
C PRO A 32 -2.22 -8.41 5.51
N GLY A 33 -3.06 -7.77 4.69
CA GLY A 33 -4.21 -6.99 5.17
C GLY A 33 -3.86 -5.73 5.96
N GLY A 34 -2.58 -5.39 6.08
CA GLY A 34 -2.08 -4.26 6.87
C GLY A 34 -2.04 -4.51 8.37
N ALA A 35 -2.37 -5.72 8.84
CA ALA A 35 -2.48 -6.00 10.26
C ALA A 35 -1.11 -6.03 10.95
N LEU A 36 -1.02 -5.37 12.11
CA LEU A 36 0.16 -5.35 12.97
C LEU A 36 -0.28 -5.40 14.43
N SER A 37 0.06 -6.47 15.13
CA SER A 37 -0.22 -6.59 16.57
C SER A 37 0.63 -5.63 17.40
N SER A 38 0.20 -5.31 18.61
CA SER A 38 0.93 -4.47 19.55
C SER A 38 2.32 -5.03 19.86
N ALA A 39 2.45 -6.35 20.00
CA ALA A 39 3.74 -7.01 20.23
C ALA A 39 4.69 -6.82 19.03
N GLN A 40 4.18 -6.97 17.81
CA GLN A 40 4.95 -6.73 16.59
C GLN A 40 5.30 -5.25 16.41
N ALA A 41 4.38 -4.34 16.72
CA ALA A 41 4.61 -2.90 16.70
C ALA A 41 5.74 -2.49 17.65
N PHE A 42 5.80 -3.09 18.85
CA PHE A 42 6.87 -2.87 19.80
C PHE A 42 8.23 -3.29 19.26
N VAL A 43 8.33 -4.51 18.71
CA VAL A 43 9.58 -5.01 18.10
C VAL A 43 10.00 -4.14 16.92
N LEU A 44 9.06 -3.77 16.06
CA LEU A 44 9.33 -2.95 14.89
C LEU A 44 9.82 -1.54 15.28
N ALA A 45 9.21 -0.93 16.29
CA ALA A 45 9.62 0.37 16.78
C ALA A 45 11.00 0.33 17.47
N ALA A 46 11.30 -0.73 18.22
CA ALA A 46 12.65 -0.93 18.77
C ALA A 46 13.69 -1.06 17.64
N ALA A 47 13.41 -1.91 16.64
CA ALA A 47 14.28 -2.06 15.47
C ALA A 47 14.45 -0.75 14.70
N ALA A 48 13.38 0.03 14.51
CA ALA A 48 13.46 1.32 13.84
C ALA A 48 14.40 2.30 14.57
N GLY A 49 14.32 2.39 15.90
CA GLY A 49 15.19 3.26 16.71
C GLY A 49 16.64 2.78 16.82
N GLU A 50 16.84 1.49 17.03
CA GLU A 50 18.16 0.92 17.31
C GLU A 50 18.96 0.61 16.04
N LEU A 51 18.28 0.20 14.97
CA LEU A 51 18.91 -0.25 13.72
C LEU A 51 18.66 0.71 12.56
N GLY A 52 17.61 1.52 12.59
CA GLY A 52 17.26 2.49 11.53
C GLY A 52 17.43 3.95 11.93
N ASP A 53 16.67 4.83 11.28
CA ASP A 53 16.60 6.29 11.53
C ASP A 53 15.54 6.69 12.59
N GLY A 54 14.94 5.73 13.29
CA GLY A 54 13.89 5.97 14.28
C GLY A 54 12.49 6.18 13.69
N THR A 55 12.30 6.05 12.38
CA THR A 55 11.01 6.24 11.71
C THR A 55 10.59 4.99 10.95
N VAL A 56 9.28 4.70 10.98
CA VAL A 56 8.65 3.68 10.16
C VAL A 56 7.82 4.38 9.09
N HIS A 57 8.02 4.03 7.82
CA HIS A 57 7.27 4.64 6.73
C HIS A 57 6.14 3.75 6.24
N LEU A 58 4.93 4.31 6.20
CA LEU A 58 3.77 3.68 5.57
C LEU A 58 3.88 3.77 4.04
N THR A 59 3.44 2.72 3.38
CA THR A 59 3.49 2.60 1.92
C THR A 59 2.10 2.58 1.31
N SER A 60 2.02 2.82 0.00
CA SER A 60 0.75 2.80 -0.75
C SER A 60 0.16 1.39 -0.96
N ARG A 61 0.62 0.40 -0.20
CA ARG A 61 0.24 -1.02 -0.32
C ARG A 61 0.06 -1.65 1.06
N ALA A 62 -0.26 -0.85 2.08
CA ALA A 62 -0.44 -1.31 3.45
C ALA A 62 0.80 -2.02 4.05
N ASN A 63 1.99 -1.79 3.49
CA ASN A 63 3.26 -2.28 4.04
C ASN A 63 3.97 -1.19 4.84
N LEU A 64 4.96 -1.61 5.63
CA LEU A 64 5.88 -0.74 6.36
C LEU A 64 7.28 -0.79 5.77
N GLN A 65 8.06 0.25 6.02
CA GLN A 65 9.42 0.38 5.51
C GLN A 65 10.32 1.03 6.54
N LEU A 66 11.47 0.42 6.79
CA LEU A 66 12.57 0.99 7.57
C LEU A 66 13.66 1.49 6.63
N ARG A 67 14.31 2.57 7.01
CA ARG A 67 15.42 3.18 6.26
C ARG A 67 16.63 3.35 7.17
N ALA A 68 17.76 3.65 6.55
CA ALA A 68 19.05 3.75 7.22
C ALA A 68 19.39 2.53 8.08
N VAL A 69 19.04 1.33 7.60
CA VAL A 69 19.28 0.08 8.34
C VAL A 69 20.78 -0.16 8.43
N ARG A 70 21.31 -0.11 9.66
CA ARG A 70 22.74 -0.25 9.99
C ARG A 70 23.19 -1.70 10.13
N ASP A 71 22.28 -2.58 10.56
CA ASP A 71 22.53 -4.02 10.73
C ASP A 71 21.32 -4.80 10.18
N ALA A 72 21.47 -5.33 8.97
CA ALA A 72 20.41 -6.04 8.27
C ALA A 72 20.17 -7.45 8.84
N ASP A 73 21.21 -8.13 9.30
CA ASP A 73 21.11 -9.50 9.83
C ASP A 73 20.37 -9.49 11.17
N GLU A 74 20.70 -8.54 12.05
CA GLU A 74 19.98 -8.36 13.31
C GLU A 74 18.53 -7.93 13.07
N LEU A 75 18.27 -7.08 12.06
CA LEU A 75 16.91 -6.72 11.68
C LEU A 75 16.11 -7.96 11.24
N VAL A 76 16.68 -8.77 10.34
CA VAL A 76 16.07 -10.02 9.87
C VAL A 76 15.77 -10.94 11.06
N ARG A 77 16.72 -11.11 11.99
CA ARG A 77 16.55 -11.96 13.17
C ARG A 77 15.38 -11.50 14.04
N ARG A 78 15.30 -10.20 14.35
CA ARG A 78 14.22 -9.64 15.18
C ARG A 78 12.85 -9.73 14.50
N LEU A 79 12.77 -9.37 13.23
CA LEU A 79 11.51 -9.43 12.47
C LEU A 79 11.04 -10.88 12.27
N SER A 80 11.97 -11.83 12.05
CA SER A 80 11.64 -13.26 11.99
C SER A 80 11.06 -13.74 13.32
N ALA A 81 11.70 -13.41 14.45
CA ALA A 81 11.24 -13.80 15.78
C ALA A 81 9.86 -13.21 16.12
N ALA A 82 9.51 -12.03 15.58
CA ALA A 82 8.20 -11.40 15.73
C ALA A 82 7.15 -11.89 14.72
N GLY A 83 7.48 -12.81 13.81
CA GLY A 83 6.57 -13.29 12.76
C GLY A 83 6.20 -12.21 11.74
N LEU A 84 7.10 -11.24 11.50
CA LEU A 84 6.90 -10.13 10.57
C LEU A 84 7.49 -10.37 9.18
N LEU A 85 8.13 -11.51 8.96
CA LEU A 85 8.67 -11.89 7.66
C LEU A 85 7.77 -12.93 7.01
N PRO A 86 7.44 -12.79 5.71
CA PRO A 86 6.88 -13.91 4.95
C PRO A 86 7.90 -15.06 4.88
N ALA A 87 7.47 -16.22 4.42
CA ALA A 87 8.40 -17.29 4.07
C ALA A 87 9.51 -16.72 3.16
N PRO A 88 10.81 -16.93 3.44
CA PRO A 88 11.91 -16.27 2.71
C PRO A 88 11.82 -16.44 1.19
N SER A 89 11.34 -17.60 0.72
CA SER A 89 11.12 -17.90 -0.69
C SER A 89 10.06 -17.01 -1.37
N HIS A 90 9.10 -16.47 -0.61
CA HIS A 90 7.95 -15.72 -1.13
C HIS A 90 8.03 -14.21 -0.86
N GLU A 91 9.19 -13.71 -0.42
CA GLU A 91 9.39 -12.29 -0.12
C GLU A 91 9.03 -11.36 -1.29
N ARG A 92 9.26 -11.82 -2.52
CA ARG A 92 8.97 -11.03 -3.74
C ARG A 92 7.47 -10.98 -4.06
N VAL A 93 6.69 -11.93 -3.55
CA VAL A 93 5.23 -11.88 -3.68
C VAL A 93 4.76 -10.65 -2.93
N ARG A 94 4.08 -9.73 -3.63
CA ARG A 94 3.59 -8.48 -3.03
C ARG A 94 2.57 -8.77 -1.95
N ASN A 95 2.28 -7.70 -1.21
CA ASN A 95 1.28 -7.72 -0.15
C ASN A 95 -0.12 -8.11 -0.65
N ILE A 96 -0.95 -8.59 0.27
CA ILE A 96 -2.38 -8.79 0.10
C ILE A 96 -3.07 -7.57 0.71
N LEU A 97 -3.84 -6.83 -0.08
CA LEU A 97 -4.71 -5.78 0.47
C LEU A 97 -5.97 -6.41 1.05
N GLY A 98 -6.39 -5.94 2.23
CA GLY A 98 -7.69 -6.23 2.81
C GLY A 98 -8.41 -4.92 3.11
N SER A 99 -9.75 -4.88 3.00
CA SER A 99 -10.53 -3.72 3.45
C SER A 99 -10.19 -3.39 4.92
N PRO A 100 -9.60 -2.22 5.23
CA PRO A 100 -9.01 -1.98 6.55
C PRO A 100 -10.01 -1.94 7.72
N LEU A 101 -11.28 -1.69 7.43
CA LEU A 101 -12.37 -1.65 8.44
C LEU A 101 -13.11 -2.99 8.57
N SER A 102 -12.68 -4.02 7.85
CA SER A 102 -13.36 -5.32 7.82
C SER A 102 -13.39 -5.95 9.20
N GLY A 103 -14.58 -6.33 9.65
CA GLY A 103 -14.82 -6.89 10.99
C GLY A 103 -14.57 -5.92 12.15
N LEU A 104 -14.39 -4.61 11.87
CA LEU A 104 -14.27 -3.54 12.86
C LEU A 104 -15.47 -2.58 12.82
N SER A 105 -15.91 -2.20 11.62
CA SER A 105 -17.07 -1.34 11.42
C SER A 105 -17.68 -1.62 10.07
N GLY A 106 -18.97 -1.97 10.00
CA GLY A 106 -19.76 -2.31 8.80
C GLY A 106 -19.11 -3.32 7.84
N GLY A 107 -19.43 -3.24 6.54
CA GLY A 107 -18.96 -4.20 5.52
C GLY A 107 -19.91 -5.40 5.41
N LEU A 108 -19.80 -6.16 4.33
CA LEU A 108 -20.67 -7.32 4.09
C LEU A 108 -20.05 -8.61 4.64
N THR A 109 -18.72 -8.76 4.50
CA THR A 109 -17.98 -9.97 4.89
C THR A 109 -16.70 -9.61 5.61
N ASP A 110 -16.41 -10.26 6.75
CA ASP A 110 -15.10 -10.16 7.39
C ASP A 110 -14.03 -10.89 6.56
N VAL A 111 -13.15 -10.13 5.91
CA VAL A 111 -12.10 -10.65 5.03
C VAL A 111 -10.78 -10.93 5.75
N ARG A 112 -10.64 -10.58 7.05
CA ARG A 112 -9.39 -10.79 7.80
C ARG A 112 -8.97 -12.27 7.85
N PRO A 113 -9.90 -13.23 8.06
CA PRO A 113 -9.56 -14.66 7.97
C PRO A 113 -9.11 -15.08 6.57
N LEU A 114 -9.74 -14.51 5.52
CA LEU A 114 -9.39 -14.81 4.12
C LEU A 114 -7.99 -14.29 3.76
N VAL A 115 -7.60 -13.12 4.27
CA VAL A 115 -6.25 -12.57 4.08
C VAL A 115 -5.21 -13.53 4.64
N THR A 116 -5.41 -13.99 5.87
CA THR A 116 -4.50 -14.94 6.53
C THR A 116 -4.43 -16.26 5.78
N ALA A 117 -5.59 -16.80 5.39
CA ALA A 117 -5.68 -18.03 4.62
C ALA A 117 -5.01 -17.91 3.24
N LEU A 118 -5.16 -16.78 2.56
CA LEU A 118 -4.49 -16.52 1.28
C LEU A 118 -2.98 -16.42 1.45
N ASP A 119 -2.49 -15.74 2.48
CA ASP A 119 -1.05 -15.63 2.75
C ASP A 119 -0.40 -17.01 2.93
N HIS A 120 -1.02 -17.87 3.75
CA HIS A 120 -0.58 -19.24 3.94
C HIS A 120 -0.66 -20.07 2.65
N ALA A 121 -1.77 -19.96 1.91
CA ALA A 121 -1.97 -20.72 0.68
C ALA A 121 -0.97 -20.33 -0.42
N LEU A 122 -0.61 -19.04 -0.53
CA LEU A 122 0.43 -18.58 -1.45
C LEU A 122 1.80 -19.16 -1.08
N CYS A 123 2.16 -19.17 0.21
CA CYS A 123 3.43 -19.74 0.66
C CYS A 123 3.52 -21.26 0.46
N ALA A 124 2.38 -21.95 0.44
CA ALA A 124 2.30 -23.39 0.20
C ALA A 124 2.52 -23.80 -1.27
N VAL A 125 2.57 -22.84 -2.21
CA VAL A 125 2.76 -23.12 -3.64
C VAL A 125 4.12 -22.57 -4.10
N PRO A 126 5.18 -23.39 -4.14
CA PRO A 126 6.54 -22.93 -4.45
C PRO A 126 6.66 -22.17 -5.78
N GLY A 127 5.86 -22.51 -6.79
CA GLY A 127 5.87 -21.83 -8.08
C GLY A 127 5.45 -20.35 -8.00
N LEU A 128 4.69 -19.96 -6.98
CA LEU A 128 4.24 -18.58 -6.79
C LEU A 128 5.30 -17.67 -6.18
N ALA A 129 6.39 -18.21 -5.64
CA ALA A 129 7.58 -17.46 -5.24
C ALA A 129 8.16 -16.58 -6.38
N HIS A 130 7.91 -16.97 -7.63
CA HIS A 130 8.41 -16.29 -8.83
C HIS A 130 7.40 -15.31 -9.45
N LEU A 131 6.26 -15.06 -8.79
CA LEU A 131 5.35 -14.01 -9.21
C LEU A 131 6.10 -12.67 -9.29
N PRO A 132 5.77 -11.82 -10.27
CA PRO A 132 6.25 -10.46 -10.29
C PRO A 132 5.94 -9.79 -8.95
N GLY A 133 6.94 -9.14 -8.38
CA GLY A 133 6.77 -8.20 -7.29
C GLY A 133 6.04 -6.94 -7.74
N ARG A 134 5.08 -7.00 -8.67
CA ARG A 134 4.08 -5.97 -8.94
C ARG A 134 2.67 -6.53 -8.97
N PHE A 135 2.54 -7.86 -9.06
CA PHE A 135 1.29 -8.58 -9.00
C PHE A 135 0.67 -8.40 -7.61
N LEU A 136 -0.52 -7.84 -7.50
CA LEU A 136 -1.16 -7.44 -6.25
C LEU A 136 -2.47 -8.20 -6.05
N PHE A 137 -2.67 -8.70 -4.83
CA PHE A 137 -3.92 -9.32 -4.41
C PHE A 137 -4.76 -8.33 -3.60
N ALA A 138 -6.09 -8.44 -3.69
CA ALA A 138 -7.01 -7.74 -2.80
C ALA A 138 -8.18 -8.62 -2.36
N LEU A 139 -8.63 -8.41 -1.13
CA LEU A 139 -9.85 -8.95 -0.56
C LEU A 139 -10.67 -7.77 -0.04
N ASP A 140 -11.83 -7.52 -0.64
CA ASP A 140 -12.67 -6.37 -0.35
C ASP A 140 -13.95 -6.83 0.36
N ASP A 141 -14.30 -6.18 1.47
CA ASP A 141 -15.44 -6.53 2.32
C ASP A 141 -16.80 -6.13 1.72
N GLY A 142 -16.81 -5.63 0.48
CA GLY A 142 -18.00 -5.26 -0.29
C GLY A 142 -18.17 -3.74 -0.45
N ARG A 143 -17.41 -2.95 0.32
CA ARG A 143 -17.41 -1.48 0.21
C ARG A 143 -16.76 -0.96 -1.06
N GLY A 144 -15.85 -1.73 -1.63
CA GLY A 144 -15.08 -1.34 -2.80
C GLY A 144 -13.99 -0.32 -2.51
N ASP A 145 -13.49 -0.28 -1.26
CA ASP A 145 -12.42 0.62 -0.85
C ASP A 145 -11.09 0.17 -1.46
N VAL A 146 -10.68 -1.08 -1.25
CA VAL A 146 -9.47 -1.66 -1.83
C VAL A 146 -9.68 -2.21 -3.23
N ALA A 147 -10.92 -2.54 -3.63
CA ALA A 147 -11.23 -2.90 -5.02
C ALA A 147 -10.90 -1.76 -6.00
N GLY A 148 -11.04 -0.50 -5.56
CA GLY A 148 -10.64 0.69 -6.32
C GLY A 148 -9.13 0.83 -6.51
N GLU A 149 -8.31 0.04 -5.81
CA GLU A 149 -6.84 0.10 -5.90
C GLU A 149 -6.27 -0.60 -7.14
N GLY A 150 -7.11 -1.26 -7.95
CA GLY A 150 -6.69 -1.93 -9.18
C GLY A 150 -5.68 -3.04 -8.88
N ALA A 151 -6.01 -3.92 -7.94
CA ALA A 151 -5.27 -5.16 -7.73
C ALA A 151 -5.37 -6.05 -8.96
N ASP A 152 -4.35 -6.88 -9.21
CA ASP A 152 -4.33 -7.78 -10.36
C ASP A 152 -5.44 -8.83 -10.25
N VAL A 153 -5.69 -9.30 -9.03
CA VAL A 153 -6.83 -10.15 -8.68
C VAL A 153 -7.47 -9.63 -7.40
N CYS A 154 -8.79 -9.50 -7.40
CA CYS A 154 -9.57 -9.08 -6.24
C CYS A 154 -10.82 -9.95 -6.11
N TRP A 155 -11.16 -10.34 -4.89
CA TRP A 155 -12.49 -10.83 -4.56
C TRP A 155 -13.19 -9.73 -3.75
N GLN A 156 -14.31 -9.22 -4.26
CA GLN A 156 -15.12 -8.21 -3.59
C GLN A 156 -16.44 -8.82 -3.13
N ALA A 157 -16.69 -8.78 -1.82
CA ALA A 157 -17.91 -9.36 -1.26
C ALA A 157 -19.17 -8.74 -1.86
N LEU A 158 -20.18 -9.57 -2.06
CA LEU A 158 -21.53 -9.20 -2.45
C LEU A 158 -22.52 -9.70 -1.39
N PRO A 159 -23.75 -9.18 -1.39
CA PRO A 159 -24.82 -9.76 -0.57
C PRO A 159 -25.00 -11.25 -0.90
N GLY A 160 -25.28 -12.07 0.11
CA GLY A 160 -25.59 -13.50 -0.10
C GLY A 160 -24.41 -14.47 0.05
N GLY A 161 -23.24 -14.02 0.53
CA GLY A 161 -22.12 -14.91 0.88
C GLY A 161 -21.21 -15.29 -0.29
N GLU A 162 -21.38 -14.65 -1.44
CA GLU A 162 -20.47 -14.72 -2.57
C GLU A 162 -19.77 -13.38 -2.81
N GLY A 163 -18.85 -13.35 -3.77
CA GLY A 163 -18.19 -12.12 -4.19
C GLY A 163 -17.86 -12.10 -5.66
N ALA A 164 -17.79 -10.89 -6.21
CA ALA A 164 -17.35 -10.66 -7.57
C ALA A 164 -15.82 -10.80 -7.67
N LEU A 165 -15.35 -11.52 -8.70
CA LEU A 165 -13.95 -11.48 -9.06
C LEU A 165 -13.65 -10.31 -9.98
N LEU A 166 -12.64 -9.53 -9.60
CA LEU A 166 -12.15 -8.41 -10.38
C LEU A 166 -10.73 -8.67 -10.86
N LEU A 167 -10.45 -8.24 -12.09
CA LEU A 167 -9.11 -8.21 -12.67
C LEU A 167 -8.76 -6.75 -13.00
N ASP A 168 -7.64 -6.26 -12.45
CA ASP A 168 -7.24 -4.83 -12.52
C ASP A 168 -8.39 -3.87 -12.12
N GLY A 169 -9.21 -4.28 -11.15
CA GLY A 169 -10.34 -3.51 -10.61
C GLY A 169 -11.64 -3.58 -11.42
N ALA A 170 -11.68 -4.29 -12.56
CA ALA A 170 -12.87 -4.47 -13.39
C ALA A 170 -13.59 -5.80 -13.08
N ASP A 171 -14.92 -5.76 -12.95
CA ASP A 171 -15.75 -6.96 -12.75
C ASP A 171 -15.68 -7.89 -13.95
N THR A 172 -15.27 -9.14 -13.71
CA THR A 172 -15.18 -10.19 -14.74
C THR A 172 -16.52 -10.83 -15.09
N GLY A 173 -17.55 -10.58 -14.28
CA GLY A 173 -18.82 -11.31 -14.32
C GLY A 173 -18.71 -12.71 -13.72
N VAL A 174 -17.66 -13.04 -12.98
CA VAL A 174 -17.58 -14.31 -12.23
C VAL A 174 -17.94 -14.06 -10.77
N ARG A 175 -18.84 -14.88 -10.22
CA ARG A 175 -19.21 -14.90 -8.80
C ARG A 175 -18.64 -16.13 -8.13
N VAL A 176 -17.99 -15.93 -6.99
CA VAL A 176 -17.33 -17.00 -6.25
C VAL A 176 -17.80 -16.97 -4.80
N PRO A 177 -18.36 -18.08 -4.29
CA PRO A 177 -18.69 -18.22 -2.87
C PRO A 177 -17.48 -17.95 -1.97
N VAL A 178 -17.70 -17.37 -0.80
CA VAL A 178 -16.62 -16.97 0.12
C VAL A 178 -15.65 -18.11 0.46
N GLU A 179 -16.17 -19.33 0.63
CA GLU A 179 -15.38 -20.53 0.93
C GLU A 179 -14.45 -20.96 -0.21
N LYS A 180 -14.70 -20.48 -1.44
CA LYS A 180 -13.88 -20.74 -2.63
C LYS A 180 -12.97 -19.56 -3.01
N ALA A 181 -13.10 -18.41 -2.33
CA ALA A 181 -12.36 -17.20 -2.68
C ALA A 181 -10.85 -17.43 -2.69
N VAL A 182 -10.28 -17.99 -1.61
CA VAL A 182 -8.83 -18.24 -1.50
C VAL A 182 -8.32 -19.24 -2.56
N PRO A 183 -8.90 -20.45 -2.71
CA PRO A 183 -8.49 -21.36 -3.77
C PRO A 183 -8.51 -20.75 -5.17
N VAL A 184 -9.53 -19.94 -5.48
CA VAL A 184 -9.63 -19.28 -6.78
C VAL A 184 -8.55 -18.22 -6.96
N LEU A 185 -8.27 -17.38 -5.96
CA LEU A 185 -7.22 -16.36 -6.06
C LEU A 185 -5.82 -16.98 -6.25
N VAL A 186 -5.54 -18.12 -5.62
CA VAL A 186 -4.31 -18.89 -5.83
C VAL A 186 -4.25 -19.44 -7.27
N GLU A 187 -5.34 -20.05 -7.74
CA GLU A 187 -5.42 -20.62 -9.10
C GLU A 187 -5.26 -19.53 -10.18
N LEU A 188 -5.81 -18.33 -9.95
CA LEU A 188 -5.63 -17.19 -10.83
C LEU A 188 -4.17 -16.74 -10.88
N ALA A 189 -3.47 -16.74 -9.74
CA ALA A 189 -2.05 -16.40 -9.69
C ALA A 189 -1.19 -17.45 -10.41
N GLU A 190 -1.48 -18.74 -10.24
CA GLU A 190 -0.82 -19.82 -11.00
C GLU A 190 -1.11 -19.73 -12.50
N MET A 191 -2.34 -19.41 -12.88
CA MET A 191 -2.70 -19.18 -14.28
C MET A 191 -1.94 -17.99 -14.85
N PHE A 192 -1.91 -16.85 -14.15
CA PHE A 192 -1.12 -15.69 -14.54
C PHE A 192 0.35 -16.07 -14.71
N ALA A 193 0.94 -16.79 -13.76
CA ALA A 193 2.33 -17.24 -13.84
C ALA A 193 2.63 -18.07 -15.09
N ARG A 194 1.67 -18.88 -15.56
CA ARG A 194 1.78 -19.67 -16.79
C ARG A 194 1.69 -18.82 -18.06
N VAL A 195 0.75 -17.87 -18.12
CA VAL A 195 0.42 -17.16 -19.37
C VAL A 195 1.12 -15.80 -19.52
N ARG A 196 1.74 -15.27 -18.45
CA ARG A 196 2.25 -13.90 -18.40
C ARG A 196 3.35 -13.57 -19.41
N GLY A 197 4.16 -14.53 -19.83
CA GLY A 197 5.42 -14.24 -20.52
C GLY A 197 6.26 -13.21 -19.74
N SER A 198 6.56 -12.06 -20.35
CA SER A 198 7.29 -10.94 -19.71
C SER A 198 6.42 -9.98 -18.89
N ALA A 199 5.09 -10.13 -18.92
CA ALA A 199 4.17 -9.24 -18.23
C ALA A 199 4.41 -9.24 -16.72
N TRP A 200 4.22 -8.09 -16.08
CA TRP A 200 4.31 -7.97 -14.61
C TRP A 200 2.94 -7.85 -13.94
N ARG A 201 1.90 -7.59 -14.73
CA ARG A 201 0.55 -7.23 -14.29
C ARG A 201 -0.49 -7.85 -15.21
N VAL A 202 -1.69 -8.13 -14.69
CA VAL A 202 -2.80 -8.73 -15.44
C VAL A 202 -3.27 -7.84 -16.59
N LYS A 203 -3.24 -6.51 -16.42
CA LYS A 203 -3.60 -5.56 -17.49
C LYS A 203 -2.70 -5.60 -18.74
N GLU A 204 -1.55 -6.28 -18.66
CA GLU A 204 -0.60 -6.41 -19.76
C GLU A 204 -0.86 -7.67 -20.61
N ILE A 205 -1.85 -8.50 -20.25
CA ILE A 205 -2.19 -9.75 -20.94
C ILE A 205 -3.68 -9.80 -21.30
N ASP A 206 -4.05 -10.79 -22.11
CA ASP A 206 -5.44 -11.18 -22.29
C ASP A 206 -5.96 -11.83 -20.99
N PRO A 207 -7.04 -11.31 -20.38
CA PRO A 207 -7.59 -11.88 -19.15
C PRO A 207 -8.38 -13.17 -19.37
N ALA A 208 -8.71 -13.58 -20.60
CA ALA A 208 -9.58 -14.73 -20.87
C ALA A 208 -9.14 -16.03 -20.15
N PRO A 209 -7.84 -16.43 -20.16
CA PRO A 209 -7.41 -17.64 -19.44
C PRO A 209 -7.63 -17.57 -17.92
N LEU A 210 -7.56 -16.38 -17.33
CA LEU A 210 -7.84 -16.17 -15.90
C LEU A 210 -9.34 -16.26 -15.64
N VAL A 211 -10.17 -15.65 -16.48
CA VAL A 211 -11.64 -15.73 -16.37
C VAL A 211 -12.10 -17.18 -16.49
N ASP A 212 -11.57 -17.95 -17.45
CA ASP A 212 -11.87 -19.37 -17.61
C ASP A 212 -11.41 -20.20 -16.40
N ALA A 213 -10.30 -19.82 -15.77
CA ALA A 213 -9.85 -20.44 -14.55
C ALA A 213 -10.80 -20.19 -13.37
N ALA A 214 -11.23 -18.94 -13.19
CA ALA A 214 -12.19 -18.57 -12.17
C ALA A 214 -13.54 -19.31 -12.31
N LEU A 215 -14.02 -19.48 -13.55
CA LEU A 215 -15.27 -20.18 -13.84
C LEU A 215 -15.30 -21.66 -13.45
N ARG A 216 -14.14 -22.30 -13.25
CA ARG A 216 -14.12 -23.69 -12.75
C ARG A 216 -14.73 -23.83 -11.35
N ARG A 217 -14.77 -22.74 -10.58
CA ARG A 217 -15.24 -22.71 -9.18
C ARG A 217 -16.28 -21.62 -8.92
N GLY A 218 -16.57 -20.79 -9.91
CA GLY A 218 -17.54 -19.71 -9.83
C GLY A 218 -18.64 -19.82 -10.88
N ASN A 219 -19.62 -18.93 -10.78
CA ASN A 219 -20.75 -18.85 -11.71
C ASN A 219 -20.62 -17.62 -12.60
N ARG A 220 -21.10 -17.72 -13.84
CA ARG A 220 -21.13 -16.59 -14.77
C ARG A 220 -22.38 -15.75 -14.52
N GLU A 221 -22.16 -14.46 -14.34
CA GLU A 221 -23.17 -13.42 -14.30
C GLU A 221 -22.81 -12.26 -15.23
N ARG A 222 -23.74 -11.33 -15.40
CA ARG A 222 -23.48 -10.08 -16.11
C ARG A 222 -22.59 -9.18 -15.23
N PRO A 223 -21.47 -8.65 -15.76
CA PRO A 223 -20.69 -7.66 -15.04
C PRO A 223 -21.54 -6.47 -14.61
N ALA A 224 -21.32 -5.97 -13.40
CA ALA A 224 -22.07 -4.87 -12.82
C ALA A 224 -21.15 -3.71 -12.41
N ALA A 225 -21.72 -2.52 -12.27
CA ALA A 225 -21.07 -1.41 -11.59
C ALA A 225 -21.08 -1.69 -10.09
N LEU A 226 -19.93 -2.05 -9.53
CA LEU A 226 -19.80 -2.38 -8.11
C LEU A 226 -19.49 -1.12 -7.27
N PRO A 227 -19.82 -1.13 -5.97
CA PRO A 227 -19.50 -0.03 -5.06
C PRO A 227 -18.02 0.33 -5.07
N ARG A 228 -17.72 1.63 -4.87
CA ARG A 228 -16.37 2.20 -4.77
C ARG A 228 -16.39 3.36 -3.77
N THR A 229 -16.27 3.07 -2.48
CA THR A 229 -16.30 4.11 -1.43
C THR A 229 -15.01 4.93 -1.34
N GLY A 230 -13.88 4.39 -1.81
CA GLY A 230 -12.56 5.00 -1.64
C GLY A 230 -12.04 4.89 -0.19
N PRO A 231 -10.99 5.65 0.16
CA PRO A 231 -10.36 5.61 1.48
C PRO A 231 -11.33 5.97 2.61
N ALA A 232 -11.22 5.30 3.74
CA ALA A 232 -11.90 5.73 4.96
C ALA A 232 -11.38 7.12 5.38
N PRO A 233 -12.26 8.07 5.75
CA PRO A 233 -11.84 9.39 6.18
C PRO A 233 -11.07 9.31 7.49
N VAL A 234 -10.11 10.22 7.68
CA VAL A 234 -9.42 10.42 8.97
C VAL A 234 -10.45 10.88 10.01
N GLY A 235 -10.32 10.39 11.24
CA GLY A 235 -11.21 10.71 12.35
C GLY A 235 -11.84 9.50 12.99
N ARG A 236 -12.74 9.78 13.94
CA ARG A 236 -13.46 8.75 14.69
C ARG A 236 -14.65 8.26 13.86
N LEU A 237 -14.66 6.96 13.55
CA LEU A 237 -15.73 6.31 12.79
C LEU A 237 -16.70 5.55 13.69
N ALA A 238 -16.23 5.06 14.84
CA ALA A 238 -17.03 4.43 15.88
C ALA A 238 -16.37 4.63 17.26
N GLU A 239 -16.97 4.09 18.32
CA GLU A 239 -16.44 4.15 19.70
C GLU A 239 -15.00 3.60 19.77
N ASP A 240 -14.74 2.45 19.15
CA ASP A 240 -13.43 1.79 19.13
C ASP A 240 -12.80 1.74 17.72
N VAL A 241 -13.14 2.70 16.85
CA VAL A 241 -12.56 2.77 15.51
C VAL A 241 -12.20 4.22 15.16
N VAL A 242 -10.90 4.47 15.12
CA VAL A 242 -10.30 5.75 14.74
C VAL A 242 -9.36 5.55 13.56
N VAL A 243 -9.51 6.36 12.53
CA VAL A 243 -8.54 6.46 11.44
C VAL A 243 -7.63 7.65 11.70
N ALA A 244 -6.32 7.43 11.74
CA ALA A 244 -5.33 8.47 11.96
C ALA A 244 -4.28 8.48 10.84
N ALA A 245 -3.70 9.65 10.56
CA ALA A 245 -2.68 9.79 9.54
C ALA A 245 -1.36 10.31 10.14
N PRO A 246 -0.24 9.57 9.98
CA PRO A 246 1.09 10.17 10.11
C PRO A 246 1.35 11.15 8.97
N ARG A 247 1.99 12.29 9.26
CA ARG A 247 2.39 13.25 8.23
C ARG A 247 3.32 12.57 7.22
N PHE A 248 3.00 12.70 5.94
CA PHE A 248 3.76 12.11 4.83
C PHE A 248 3.96 10.57 4.91
N GLY A 249 3.17 9.88 5.73
CA GLY A 249 3.37 8.47 6.03
C GLY A 249 4.55 8.18 6.96
N GLU A 250 5.11 9.17 7.64
CA GLU A 250 6.22 9.02 8.60
C GLU A 250 5.69 8.77 10.00
N LEU A 251 5.91 7.58 10.52
CA LEU A 251 5.49 7.17 11.85
C LEU A 251 6.72 7.02 12.75
N PRO A 252 6.99 8.00 13.64
CA PRO A 252 8.06 7.89 14.62
C PRO A 252 7.91 6.63 15.48
N ALA A 253 9.01 5.93 15.75
CA ALA A 253 9.04 4.72 16.56
C ALA A 253 8.42 4.92 17.95
N GLY A 254 8.63 6.09 18.57
CA GLY A 254 8.03 6.44 19.85
C GLY A 254 6.50 6.43 19.81
N ILE A 255 5.90 6.93 18.72
CA ILE A 255 4.46 6.92 18.54
C ILE A 255 3.98 5.48 18.29
N LEU A 256 4.60 4.74 17.36
CA LEU A 256 4.22 3.36 17.04
C LEU A 256 4.12 2.45 18.28
N ARG A 257 5.05 2.57 19.24
CA ARG A 257 5.01 1.79 20.50
C ARG A 257 3.75 2.00 21.32
N SER A 258 3.08 3.14 21.16
CA SER A 258 1.93 3.53 21.99
C SER A 258 0.56 3.20 21.36
N LEU A 259 0.53 2.76 20.10
CA LEU A 259 -0.71 2.65 19.32
C LEU A 259 -1.54 1.39 19.62
N GLY A 260 -0.95 0.34 20.20
CA GLY A 260 -1.61 -0.96 20.35
C GLY A 260 -1.64 -1.74 19.03
N ASP A 261 -2.70 -2.52 18.82
CA ASP A 261 -2.96 -3.18 17.53
C ASP A 261 -3.36 -2.15 16.47
N VAL A 262 -2.79 -2.26 15.28
CA VAL A 262 -3.02 -1.30 14.19
C VAL A 262 -3.28 -2.00 12.87
N VAL A 263 -4.10 -1.38 12.02
CA VAL A 263 -4.24 -1.77 10.61
C VAL A 263 -3.68 -0.65 9.73
N VAL A 264 -2.60 -0.93 9.02
CA VAL A 264 -1.99 -0.02 8.04
C VAL A 264 -2.81 -0.03 6.76
N THR A 265 -3.22 1.13 6.26
CA THR A 265 -4.02 1.23 5.03
C THR A 265 -3.14 1.46 3.79
N PRO A 266 -3.63 1.17 2.57
CA PRO A 266 -2.93 1.54 1.34
C PRO A 266 -2.90 3.05 1.08
N TRP A 267 -3.56 3.85 1.91
CA TRP A 267 -3.61 5.32 1.80
C TRP A 267 -2.68 6.02 2.79
N ARG A 268 -1.75 5.28 3.40
CA ARG A 268 -0.80 5.76 4.42
C ARG A 268 -1.49 6.34 5.66
N THR A 269 -2.62 5.73 6.03
CA THR A 269 -3.31 5.97 7.31
C THR A 269 -3.27 4.69 8.16
N LEU A 270 -3.73 4.80 9.40
CA LEU A 270 -3.79 3.74 10.39
C LEU A 270 -5.23 3.64 10.90
N VAL A 271 -5.76 2.42 11.03
CA VAL A 271 -6.97 2.15 11.82
C VAL A 271 -6.53 1.70 13.22
N LEU A 272 -7.11 2.32 14.24
CA LEU A 272 -6.75 2.21 15.65
C LEU A 272 -8.02 2.06 16.50
N SER A 273 -7.89 1.47 17.69
CA SER A 273 -9.01 1.38 18.64
C SER A 273 -9.27 2.66 19.43
N ARG A 274 -8.31 3.59 19.44
CA ARG A 274 -8.33 4.79 20.29
C ARG A 274 -7.61 5.95 19.62
N THR A 275 -7.96 7.16 20.02
CA THR A 275 -7.34 8.38 19.51
C THR A 275 -5.84 8.41 19.90
N PRO A 276 -4.92 8.41 18.92
CA PRO A 276 -3.50 8.49 19.18
C PRO A 276 -3.07 9.92 19.53
N GLN A 277 -1.94 10.05 20.22
CA GLN A 277 -1.23 11.33 20.32
C GLN A 277 -0.19 11.44 19.20
N GLY A 278 -0.01 12.65 18.66
CA GLY A 278 1.01 12.94 17.65
C GLY A 278 0.68 12.49 16.21
N LEU A 279 -0.55 12.04 15.95
CA LEU A 279 -1.05 11.75 14.61
C LEU A 279 -2.24 12.65 14.27
N VAL A 280 -2.47 12.87 12.98
CA VAL A 280 -3.61 13.67 12.50
C VAL A 280 -4.88 12.82 12.63
N THR A 281 -5.86 13.36 13.35
CA THR A 281 -7.19 12.74 13.55
C THR A 281 -8.34 13.67 13.20
N ASP A 282 -8.07 14.92 12.87
CA ASP A 282 -9.10 15.85 12.40
C ASP A 282 -9.30 15.68 10.88
N PRO A 283 -10.49 15.28 10.40
CA PRO A 283 -10.78 15.21 8.96
C PRO A 283 -10.65 16.55 8.24
N ALA A 284 -10.78 17.68 8.95
CA ALA A 284 -10.67 19.02 8.38
C ALA A 284 -9.23 19.54 8.33
N ASP A 285 -8.23 18.76 8.76
CA ASP A 285 -6.84 19.18 8.74
C ASP A 285 -6.36 19.46 7.30
N PRO A 286 -5.98 20.71 6.97
CA PRO A 286 -5.65 21.11 5.60
C PRO A 286 -4.42 20.38 5.06
N GLY A 287 -3.53 19.91 5.95
CA GLY A 287 -2.34 19.18 5.58
C GLY A 287 -2.60 17.74 5.14
N LEU A 288 -3.83 17.21 5.27
CA LEU A 288 -4.21 15.92 4.68
C LEU A 288 -4.15 15.93 3.15
N GLY A 289 -4.30 17.11 2.53
CA GLY A 289 -4.15 17.30 1.09
C GLY A 289 -2.70 17.27 0.60
N ILE A 290 -1.72 17.42 1.50
CA ILE A 290 -0.31 17.55 1.16
C ILE A 290 0.41 16.23 1.33
N SER A 291 1.10 15.80 0.28
CA SER A 291 1.94 14.61 0.29
C SER A 291 3.33 14.91 -0.26
N ALA A 292 4.32 14.14 0.17
CA ALA A 292 5.69 14.30 -0.28
C ALA A 292 6.35 12.93 -0.48
N CYS A 293 7.25 12.84 -1.46
CA CYS A 293 8.17 11.72 -1.53
C CYS A 293 9.23 11.82 -0.41
N VAL A 294 10.13 10.85 -0.30
CA VAL A 294 11.21 10.86 0.73
C VAL A 294 12.06 12.13 0.67
N GLY A 295 12.34 12.65 -0.53
CA GLY A 295 13.17 13.86 -0.66
C GLY A 295 14.63 13.66 -0.24
N ARG A 296 15.36 14.77 -0.12
CA ARG A 296 16.64 14.79 0.60
C ARG A 296 16.38 14.78 2.10
N PRO A 297 17.31 14.25 2.92
CA PRO A 297 18.55 13.56 2.51
C PRO A 297 18.31 12.10 2.08
N GLY A 298 17.13 11.53 2.31
CA GLY A 298 16.86 10.08 2.13
C GLY A 298 16.86 9.54 0.70
N CYS A 299 16.96 10.40 -0.31
CA CYS A 299 16.96 10.02 -1.73
C CYS A 299 18.01 10.82 -2.52
N ALA A 300 19.05 10.13 -3.02
CA ALA A 300 20.13 10.74 -3.80
C ALA A 300 19.67 11.37 -5.12
N LYS A 301 18.51 10.94 -5.64
CA LYS A 301 17.90 11.50 -6.85
C LYS A 301 17.14 12.80 -6.57
N SER A 302 16.83 13.07 -5.30
CA SER A 302 16.09 14.26 -4.93
C SER A 302 16.94 15.51 -5.10
N ARG A 303 16.32 16.56 -5.62
CA ARG A 303 16.93 17.88 -5.82
C ARG A 303 16.65 18.86 -4.68
N ALA A 304 15.70 18.54 -3.80
CA ALA A 304 15.32 19.35 -2.65
C ALA A 304 14.97 18.50 -1.42
N ASP A 305 14.91 19.14 -0.25
CA ASP A 305 14.25 18.59 0.94
C ASP A 305 12.75 18.86 0.86
N VAL A 306 12.07 18.02 0.08
CA VAL A 306 10.65 18.20 -0.22
C VAL A 306 9.73 17.97 0.98
N ARG A 307 10.19 17.31 2.04
CA ARG A 307 9.40 17.12 3.26
C ARG A 307 9.47 18.36 4.14
N ALA A 308 10.65 18.97 4.29
CA ALA A 308 10.76 20.29 4.93
C ALA A 308 9.92 21.33 4.19
N ASP A 309 10.00 21.37 2.86
CA ASP A 309 9.19 22.31 2.05
C ASP A 309 7.69 21.98 2.12
N ALA A 310 7.31 20.70 2.24
CA ALA A 310 5.91 20.29 2.40
C ALA A 310 5.31 20.75 3.74
N LEU A 311 6.11 20.77 4.82
CA LEU A 311 5.68 21.29 6.12
C LEU A 311 5.32 22.78 6.04
N ALA A 312 6.04 23.55 5.24
CA ALA A 312 5.79 24.98 5.05
C ALA A 312 4.48 25.29 4.28
N VAL A 313 3.83 24.28 3.68
CA VAL A 313 2.62 24.46 2.86
C VAL A 313 1.41 23.67 3.37
N LEU A 314 1.45 23.13 4.60
CA LEU A 314 0.34 22.36 5.16
C LEU A 314 -0.97 23.15 5.28
N GLU A 315 -0.88 24.45 5.55
CA GLU A 315 -2.04 25.33 5.79
C GLU A 315 -2.65 25.89 4.50
N THR A 316 -2.16 25.48 3.34
CA THR A 316 -2.64 25.99 2.05
C THR A 316 -4.03 25.47 1.66
N GLY A 317 -4.46 24.35 2.24
CA GLY A 317 -5.77 23.73 1.95
C GLY A 317 -5.88 23.09 0.57
N VAL A 318 -4.82 23.14 -0.24
CA VAL A 318 -4.78 22.48 -1.55
C VAL A 318 -4.40 21.02 -1.44
N ARG A 319 -4.72 20.27 -2.50
CA ARG A 319 -4.20 18.92 -2.70
C ARG A 319 -2.95 18.96 -3.56
N ALA A 320 -1.80 18.65 -3.00
CA ALA A 320 -0.51 18.74 -3.70
C ALA A 320 0.41 17.55 -3.41
N HIS A 321 1.28 17.22 -4.38
CA HIS A 321 2.34 16.24 -4.20
C HIS A 321 3.71 16.85 -4.49
N LEU A 322 4.53 16.98 -3.45
CA LEU A 322 5.90 17.46 -3.55
C LEU A 322 6.86 16.30 -3.86
N ALA A 323 7.37 16.31 -5.08
CA ALA A 323 8.29 15.31 -5.61
C ALA A 323 9.70 15.90 -5.74
N GLY A 324 10.69 15.17 -5.20
CA GLY A 324 12.08 15.59 -5.24
C GLY A 324 12.75 15.47 -6.61
N CYS A 325 12.12 14.76 -7.55
CA CYS A 325 12.62 14.57 -8.91
C CYS A 325 11.47 14.16 -9.85
N GLU A 326 11.79 14.04 -11.14
CA GLU A 326 10.86 13.69 -12.21
C GLU A 326 10.14 12.34 -12.02
N ARG A 327 10.69 11.45 -11.19
CA ARG A 327 10.09 10.14 -10.88
C ARG A 327 8.80 10.20 -10.07
N ARG A 328 8.53 11.30 -9.38
CA ARG A 328 7.27 11.52 -8.63
C ARG A 328 6.88 10.34 -7.73
N CYS A 329 7.85 9.85 -6.97
CA CYS A 329 7.67 8.65 -6.16
C CYS A 329 6.57 8.85 -5.12
N GLY A 330 5.57 7.96 -5.13
CA GLY A 330 4.48 8.00 -4.17
C GLY A 330 3.34 8.96 -4.52
N LYS A 331 3.35 9.52 -5.74
CA LYS A 331 2.26 10.35 -6.30
C LYS A 331 0.89 9.73 -6.01
N PRO A 332 -0.04 10.48 -5.39
CA PRO A 332 -1.38 9.97 -5.07
C PRO A 332 -2.22 9.79 -6.35
N ARG A 333 -3.29 9.01 -6.25
CA ARG A 333 -4.32 8.91 -7.29
C ARG A 333 -5.27 10.11 -7.25
N GLY A 334 -5.87 10.44 -8.41
CA GLY A 334 -6.81 11.55 -8.56
C GLY A 334 -6.13 12.91 -8.74
N ALA A 335 -6.94 13.95 -8.92
CA ALA A 335 -6.45 15.32 -9.16
C ALA A 335 -5.68 15.88 -7.96
N HIS A 336 -4.55 16.52 -8.24
CA HIS A 336 -3.69 17.22 -7.29
C HIS A 336 -2.68 18.06 -8.07
N LEU A 337 -2.12 19.09 -7.44
CA LEU A 337 -1.04 19.90 -7.98
C LEU A 337 0.27 19.08 -8.01
N ASP A 338 0.92 19.01 -9.18
CA ASP A 338 2.21 18.33 -9.39
C ASP A 338 3.34 19.31 -9.08
N VAL A 339 3.98 19.15 -7.90
CA VAL A 339 5.05 20.04 -7.42
C VAL A 339 6.38 19.32 -7.50
N VAL A 340 7.22 19.64 -8.50
CA VAL A 340 8.45 18.89 -8.78
C VAL A 340 9.70 19.74 -8.60
N ALA A 341 10.60 19.32 -7.71
CA ALA A 341 11.84 20.03 -7.43
C ALA A 341 12.78 20.06 -8.64
N THR A 342 13.33 21.23 -8.95
CA THR A 342 14.28 21.44 -10.06
C THR A 342 15.73 21.57 -9.61
N GLY A 343 15.96 21.86 -8.33
CA GLY A 343 17.27 22.19 -7.74
C GLY A 343 17.43 23.68 -7.43
N GLU A 344 16.67 24.55 -8.13
CA GLU A 344 16.63 26.01 -7.91
C GLU A 344 15.27 26.47 -7.35
N GLY A 345 14.32 25.55 -7.26
CA GLY A 345 12.93 25.78 -6.84
C GLY A 345 12.07 24.59 -7.26
N TYR A 346 10.86 24.88 -7.73
CA TYR A 346 9.84 23.90 -8.10
C TYR A 346 9.19 24.22 -9.44
N LEU A 347 8.71 23.19 -10.11
CA LEU A 347 7.65 23.31 -11.13
C LEU A 347 6.33 22.95 -10.46
N VAL A 348 5.36 23.87 -10.46
CA VAL A 348 3.97 23.65 -10.04
C VAL A 348 3.13 23.51 -11.29
N ASP A 349 2.69 22.28 -11.60
CA ASP A 349 2.03 21.91 -12.87
C ASP A 349 2.78 22.43 -14.10
N GLY A 350 4.12 22.36 -14.05
CA GLY A 350 5.02 22.83 -15.11
C GLY A 350 5.39 24.31 -15.05
N THR A 351 4.79 25.09 -14.16
CA THR A 351 5.11 26.51 -13.98
C THR A 351 6.26 26.69 -12.97
N PRO A 352 7.37 27.38 -13.31
CA PRO A 352 8.47 27.61 -12.38
C PRO A 352 8.09 28.51 -11.20
N VAL A 353 8.44 28.08 -9.99
CA VAL A 353 8.16 28.77 -8.72
C VAL A 353 9.39 28.64 -7.82
N SER A 354 9.85 29.73 -7.21
CA SER A 354 10.93 29.66 -6.22
C SER A 354 10.43 29.04 -4.91
N THR A 355 11.30 28.36 -4.17
CA THR A 355 10.93 27.74 -2.88
C THR A 355 10.29 28.74 -1.92
N ALA A 356 10.82 29.98 -1.87
CA ALA A 356 10.30 31.05 -1.02
C ALA A 356 8.85 31.47 -1.35
N ARG A 357 8.40 31.29 -2.59
CA ARG A 357 7.05 31.65 -3.06
C ARG A 357 6.10 30.46 -3.14
N LEU A 358 6.56 29.25 -2.82
CA LEU A 358 5.78 28.03 -3.00
C LEU A 358 4.46 28.07 -2.21
N ALA A 359 4.49 28.50 -0.95
CA ALA A 359 3.29 28.58 -0.12
C ALA A 359 2.27 29.60 -0.66
N GLU A 360 2.74 30.76 -1.11
CA GLU A 360 1.91 31.81 -1.71
C GLU A 360 1.24 31.31 -2.99
N GLU A 361 2.03 30.72 -3.90
CA GLU A 361 1.54 30.19 -5.16
C GLU A 361 0.49 29.11 -4.94
N LEU A 362 0.72 28.17 -4.01
CA LEU A 362 -0.23 27.09 -3.73
C LEU A 362 -1.53 27.62 -3.12
N LYS A 363 -1.49 28.62 -2.24
CA LYS A 363 -2.71 29.27 -1.70
C LYS A 363 -3.57 29.90 -2.81
N GLY A 364 -2.95 30.46 -3.84
CA GLY A 364 -3.65 31.04 -4.98
C GLY A 364 -4.35 30.03 -5.91
N ARG A 365 -4.21 28.72 -5.64
CA ARG A 365 -4.72 27.61 -6.48
C ARG A 365 -5.86 26.83 -5.82
N GLN A 366 -6.39 27.31 -4.69
CA GLN A 366 -7.47 26.67 -3.93
C GLN A 366 -8.79 26.58 -4.70
#